data_AF-A0A2E1ZSF0-F1
#
_entry.id   AF-A0A2E1ZSF0-F1
#
_cell.length_a   1.000
_cell.length_b   1.000
_cell.length_c   1.000
_cell.angle_alpha   90.00
_cell.angle_beta   90.00
_cell.angle_gamma   90.00
#
_symmetry.space_group_name_H-M   'P 1'
#
loop_
_entity.id
_entity.type
_entity.pdbx_description
1 polymer ?
#
loop_
_entity_poly.entity_id
_entity_poly.type
_entity_poly.pdbx_seq_one_letter_code
_entity_poly.pdbx_strand_id
1 'polypeptide(L)'
;MKKIIIYLSVLLISNMYAQCNDYSQTQCSNDNNCEWIEDIETGNCGTLVGDDCELNPECNWNCDFVDDYMGWCTYSCDGGPYEIDNSY
;
A
#
# COMPACT_ATOMS: atom_id res chain seq x y z
N MET A 1 39.64 -15.53 -19.21
CA MET A 1 38.41 -15.84 -19.97
C MET A 1 37.36 -16.56 -19.12
N LYS A 2 37.63 -17.74 -18.53
CA LYS A 2 36.66 -18.45 -17.65
C LYS A 2 36.12 -17.61 -16.47
N LYS A 3 36.98 -16.85 -15.79
CA LYS A 3 36.56 -15.96 -14.69
C LYS A 3 35.62 -14.84 -15.14
N ILE A 4 35.88 -14.23 -16.31
CA ILE A 4 35.03 -13.17 -16.90
C ILE A 4 33.64 -13.72 -17.25
N ILE A 5 33.58 -14.94 -17.80
CA ILE A 5 32.31 -15.61 -18.12
C ILE A 5 31.48 -15.86 -16.85
N ILE A 6 32.12 -16.29 -15.75
CA ILE A 6 31.44 -16.50 -14.46
C ILE A 6 30.84 -15.20 -13.91
N TYR A 7 31.59 -14.09 -13.97
CA TYR A 7 31.07 -12.78 -13.52
C TYR A 7 29.90 -12.28 -14.37
N LEU A 8 29.96 -12.48 -15.70
CA LEU A 8 28.86 -12.16 -16.61
C LEU A 8 27.61 -12.98 -16.31
N SER A 9 27.75 -14.28 -16.03
CA SER A 9 26.60 -15.12 -15.67
C SER A 9 25.95 -14.72 -14.34
N VAL A 10 26.71 -14.31 -13.32
CA VAL A 10 26.15 -13.86 -12.03
C VAL A 10 25.40 -12.54 -12.19
N LEU A 11 25.93 -11.59 -12.98
CA LEU A 11 25.26 -10.32 -13.28
C LEU A 11 23.95 -10.50 -14.05
N LEU A 12 23.87 -11.47 -14.96
CA LEU A 12 22.64 -11.74 -15.71
C LEU A 12 21.52 -12.30 -14.82
N ILE A 13 21.86 -13.15 -13.85
CA ILE A 13 20.88 -13.78 -12.95
C ILE A 13 20.32 -12.75 -11.95
N SER A 14 21.13 -11.80 -11.48
CA SER A 14 20.67 -10.75 -10.56
C SER A 14 19.76 -9.69 -11.20
N ASN A 15 19.81 -9.50 -12.52
CA ASN A 15 18.93 -8.58 -13.24
C ASN A 15 17.55 -9.19 -13.57
N MET A 16 17.39 -10.51 -13.43
CA MET A 16 16.07 -11.14 -13.60
C MET A 16 15.14 -10.83 -12.42
N TYR A 17 15.69 -10.74 -11.20
CA TYR A 17 14.91 -10.48 -9.98
C TYR A 17 14.36 -9.06 -9.86
N ALA A 18 14.96 -8.09 -10.56
CA ALA A 18 14.56 -6.67 -10.46
C ALA A 18 13.44 -6.27 -11.43
N GLN A 19 12.98 -7.17 -12.30
CA GLN A 19 12.02 -6.83 -13.36
C GLN A 19 10.55 -6.87 -12.91
N CYS A 20 10.24 -7.55 -11.80
CA CYS A 20 8.85 -7.76 -11.37
C CYS A 20 8.32 -6.65 -10.46
N ASN A 21 9.17 -5.83 -9.81
CA ASN A 21 8.75 -4.85 -8.81
C ASN A 21 7.76 -3.78 -9.32
N ASP A 22 7.71 -3.55 -10.62
CA ASP A 22 6.80 -2.58 -11.27
C ASP A 22 5.69 -3.29 -12.07
N TYR A 23 5.57 -4.61 -11.96
CA TYR A 23 4.53 -5.36 -12.66
C TYR A 23 3.21 -5.24 -11.90
N SER A 24 2.11 -5.07 -12.63
CA SER A 24 0.79 -5.36 -12.09
C SER A 24 0.62 -6.87 -11.86
N GLN A 25 -0.32 -7.26 -11.00
CA GLN A 25 -0.70 -8.67 -10.76
C GLN A 25 -0.89 -9.45 -12.06
N THR A 26 -1.54 -8.84 -13.06
CA THR A 26 -1.77 -9.51 -14.36
C THR A 26 -0.47 -9.71 -15.13
N GLN A 27 0.45 -8.74 -15.11
CA GLN A 27 1.76 -8.90 -15.76
C GLN A 27 2.59 -9.98 -15.07
N CYS A 28 2.61 -9.98 -13.72
CA CYS A 28 3.28 -10.99 -12.92
C CYS A 28 2.71 -12.38 -13.18
N SER A 29 1.39 -12.53 -13.23
CA SER A 29 0.71 -13.81 -13.48
C SER A 29 1.00 -14.41 -14.87
N ASN A 30 1.47 -13.59 -15.82
CA ASN A 30 1.84 -14.02 -17.17
C ASN A 30 3.35 -14.23 -17.35
N ASP A 31 4.16 -13.99 -16.31
CA ASP A 31 5.60 -14.22 -16.31
C ASP A 31 5.97 -15.30 -15.30
N ASN A 32 6.44 -16.46 -15.78
CA ASN A 32 6.83 -17.58 -14.92
C ASN A 32 8.04 -17.28 -14.02
N ASN A 33 8.71 -16.14 -14.20
CA ASN A 33 9.82 -15.70 -13.35
C ASN A 33 9.39 -14.73 -12.24
N CYS A 34 8.13 -14.32 -12.20
CA CYS A 34 7.60 -13.42 -11.19
C CYS A 34 6.62 -14.17 -10.27
N GLU A 35 6.69 -13.86 -8.97
CA GLU A 35 5.74 -14.33 -7.97
C GLU A 35 5.03 -13.11 -7.39
N TRP A 36 3.71 -13.06 -7.54
CA TRP A 36 2.90 -11.97 -7.00
C TRP A 36 2.73 -12.19 -5.50
N ILE A 37 3.07 -11.20 -4.70
CA ILE A 37 2.93 -11.20 -3.26
C ILE A 37 1.79 -10.27 -2.88
N GLU A 38 0.71 -10.87 -2.39
CA GLU A 38 -0.42 -10.14 -1.81
C GLU A 38 0.01 -9.55 -0.46
N ASP A 39 -0.03 -8.22 -0.34
CA ASP A 39 0.26 -7.47 0.88
C ASP A 39 -0.85 -6.45 1.13
N ILE A 40 -1.94 -6.93 1.74
CA ILE A 40 -3.12 -6.14 2.05
C ILE A 40 -3.16 -5.90 3.56
N GLU A 41 -3.11 -4.63 3.94
CA GLU A 41 -3.29 -4.18 5.32
C GLU A 41 -4.70 -3.64 5.52
N THR A 42 -5.29 -3.93 6.68
CA THR A 42 -6.60 -3.40 7.09
C THR A 42 -6.45 -2.52 8.32
N GLY A 43 -7.10 -1.37 8.29
CA GLY A 43 -7.21 -0.47 9.44
C GLY A 43 -8.65 -0.05 9.70
N ASN A 44 -8.85 0.81 10.70
CA ASN A 44 -10.17 1.34 11.02
C ASN A 44 -10.10 2.87 11.11
N CYS A 45 -11.03 3.55 10.41
CA CYS A 45 -11.07 5.02 10.37
C CYS A 45 -11.11 5.66 11.76
N GLY A 46 -11.81 5.05 12.72
CA GLY A 46 -11.92 5.52 14.10
C GLY A 46 -10.60 5.55 14.88
N THR A 47 -9.54 4.98 14.34
CA THR A 47 -8.18 4.99 14.94
C THR A 47 -7.27 6.05 14.33
N LEU A 48 -7.67 6.68 13.23
CA LEU A 48 -6.89 7.67 12.50
C LEU A 48 -7.00 9.05 13.14
N VAL A 49 -5.93 9.83 13.02
CA VAL A 49 -5.85 11.20 13.55
C VAL A 49 -5.18 12.12 12.54
N GLY A 50 -5.60 13.39 12.52
CA GLY A 50 -5.03 14.38 11.60
C GLY A 50 -5.17 13.97 10.12
N ASP A 51 -4.17 14.30 9.32
CA ASP A 51 -4.22 14.15 7.87
C ASP A 51 -4.40 12.69 7.41
N ASP A 52 -4.08 11.70 8.27
CA ASP A 52 -4.24 10.27 7.96
C ASP A 52 -5.70 9.91 7.61
N CYS A 53 -6.67 10.62 8.19
CA CYS A 53 -8.08 10.42 7.86
C CYS A 53 -8.41 10.80 6.41
N GLU A 54 -7.74 11.83 5.87
CA GLU A 54 -7.97 12.32 4.51
C GLU A 54 -7.20 11.52 3.46
N LEU A 55 -6.15 10.81 3.87
CA LEU A 55 -5.35 9.93 3.01
C LEU A 55 -6.07 8.61 2.67
N ASN A 56 -7.06 8.23 3.48
CA ASN A 56 -7.84 7.00 3.30
C ASN A 56 -9.23 7.36 2.74
N PRO A 57 -9.52 7.11 1.45
CA PRO A 57 -10.76 7.56 0.80
C PRO A 57 -12.04 6.95 1.37
N GLU A 58 -11.93 5.84 2.12
CA GLU A 58 -13.03 5.19 2.85
C GLU A 58 -13.38 5.91 4.17
N CYS A 59 -12.52 6.81 4.64
CA CYS A 59 -12.66 7.52 5.90
C CYS A 59 -13.16 8.96 5.68
N ASN A 60 -13.87 9.51 6.67
CA ASN A 60 -14.36 10.87 6.59
C ASN A 60 -14.41 11.54 7.96
N TRP A 61 -14.08 12.83 8.01
CA TRP A 61 -14.26 13.63 9.21
C TRP A 61 -15.74 13.84 9.51
N ASN A 62 -16.18 13.35 10.67
CA ASN A 62 -17.54 13.51 11.14
C ASN A 62 -17.60 14.37 12.40
N CYS A 63 -18.73 15.03 12.58
CA CYS A 63 -19.02 15.85 13.74
C CYS A 63 -19.77 15.02 14.78
N ASP A 64 -19.05 14.51 15.79
CA ASP A 64 -19.62 13.57 16.78
C ASP A 64 -20.44 14.27 17.85
N PHE A 65 -20.02 15.47 18.22
CA PHE A 65 -20.68 16.24 19.28
C PHE A 65 -20.70 17.71 18.94
N VAL A 66 -21.91 18.26 18.87
CA VAL A 66 -22.16 19.70 18.73
C VAL A 66 -22.51 20.24 20.11
N ASP A 67 -21.74 21.21 20.58
CA ASP A 67 -22.12 22.01 21.73
C ASP A 67 -23.04 23.15 21.26
N ASP A 68 -24.35 22.99 21.46
CA ASP A 68 -25.37 23.95 21.06
C ASP A 68 -25.19 25.36 21.68
N TYR A 69 -24.47 25.49 22.80
CA TYR A 69 -24.26 26.76 23.47
C TYR A 69 -23.07 27.54 22.90
N MET A 70 -22.01 26.83 22.51
CA MET A 70 -20.75 27.42 22.03
C MET A 70 -20.53 27.27 20.52
N GLY A 71 -21.35 26.48 19.82
CA GLY A 71 -21.34 26.35 18.36
C GLY A 71 -20.10 25.65 17.78
N TRP A 72 -19.35 24.93 18.61
CA TRP A 72 -18.17 24.16 18.20
C TRP A 72 -18.51 22.68 18.09
N CYS A 73 -17.79 21.99 17.21
CA CYS A 73 -17.91 20.57 17.02
C CYS A 73 -16.63 19.84 17.43
N THR A 74 -16.79 18.72 18.12
CA THR A 74 -15.71 17.73 18.24
C THR A 74 -15.72 16.82 17.02
N TYR A 75 -14.65 16.88 16.23
CA TYR A 75 -14.49 16.04 15.05
C TYR A 75 -13.76 14.75 15.41
N SER A 76 -14.21 13.64 14.81
CA SER A 76 -13.47 12.38 14.77
C SER A 76 -13.41 11.87 13.34
N CYS A 77 -12.40 11.06 13.06
CA CYS A 77 -12.35 10.32 11.82
C CYS A 77 -13.31 9.15 11.96
N ASP A 78 -14.38 9.17 11.19
CA ASP A 78 -15.42 8.15 11.21
C ASP A 78 -15.44 7.40 9.87
N GLY A 79 -16.12 6.26 9.85
CA GLY A 79 -16.20 5.38 8.69
C GLY A 79 -16.09 3.91 9.07
N GLY A 80 -15.76 3.10 8.06
CA GLY A 80 -15.61 1.66 8.20
C GLY A 80 -14.16 1.23 8.39
N PRO A 81 -13.86 -0.05 8.09
CA PRO A 81 -12.49 -0.44 7.80
C PRO A 81 -12.01 0.21 6.49
N TYR A 82 -10.71 0.46 6.39
CA TYR A 82 -10.04 0.84 5.16
C TYR A 82 -8.98 -0.22 4.81
N GLU A 83 -8.59 -0.29 3.54
CA GLU A 83 -7.60 -1.23 3.02
C GLU A 83 -6.46 -0.50 2.32
N ILE A 84 -5.23 -0.90 2.60
CA ILE A 84 -4.04 -0.45 1.88
C ILE A 84 -3.47 -1.65 1.14
N ASP A 85 -3.40 -1.56 -0.18
CA ASP A 85 -2.82 -2.58 -1.05
C ASP A 85 -1.38 -2.21 -1.40
N ASN A 86 -0.43 -2.89 -0.74
CA ASN A 86 1.01 -2.77 -0.96
C ASN A 86 1.57 -3.93 -1.80
N SER A 87 0.71 -4.70 -2.49
CA SER A 87 1.09 -5.90 -3.23
C SER A 87 2.08 -5.60 -4.36
N TYR A 88 2.96 -6.58 -4.66
CA TYR A 88 4.06 -6.46 -5.63
C TYR A 88 4.42 -7.77 -6.33
#